data_AF-A0A8R1ECX4-F1
#
_entry.id   AF-A0A8R1ECX4-F1
#
_cell.length_a   1.000
_cell.length_b   1.000
_cell.length_c   1.000
_cell.angle_alpha   90.00
_cell.angle_beta   90.00
_cell.angle_gamma   90.00
#
_symmetry.space_group_name_H-M   'P 1'
#
loop_
_entity.id
_entity.type
_entity.pdbx_description
1 polymer ?
#
loop_
_entity_poly.entity_id
_entity_poly.type
_entity_poly.pdbx_seq_one_letter_code
_entity_poly.pdbx_strand_id
1 'polypeptide(L)'
;MDSATLKMFLAQQQEAHKEQLLFLQQQQEMLLETILKKIGSQSDHTNTINSLNGRISTFSYNSEDGETFDRWYGRYEDVIKVDGAQLDDASKARFLVTKLDKHE
;
A
#
# COMPACT_ATOMS: atom_id res chain seq x y z
N MET A 1 -44.86 -26.98 28.85
CA MET A 1 -44.28 -26.88 27.49
C MET A 1 -44.55 -28.19 26.79
N ASP A 2 -45.23 -28.15 25.65
CA ASP A 2 -45.43 -29.32 24.80
C ASP A 2 -44.13 -29.68 24.04
N SER A 3 -44.04 -30.92 23.59
CA SER A 3 -42.85 -31.46 22.91
C SER A 3 -42.53 -30.74 21.60
N ALA A 4 -43.53 -30.18 20.91
CA ALA A 4 -43.32 -29.48 19.66
C ALA A 4 -42.61 -28.13 19.88
N THR A 5 -43.05 -27.37 20.89
CA THR A 5 -42.42 -26.10 21.29
C THR A 5 -40.95 -26.28 21.70
N LEU A 6 -40.64 -27.37 22.41
CA LEU A 6 -39.26 -27.71 22.82
C LEU A 6 -38.35 -28.04 21.64
N LYS A 7 -38.85 -28.79 20.66
CA LYS A 7 -38.10 -29.12 19.42
C LYS A 7 -37.86 -27.87 18.57
N MET A 8 -38.86 -27.00 18.48
CA MET A 8 -38.74 -25.73 17.75
C MET A 8 -37.66 -24.84 18.34
N PHE A 9 -37.60 -24.70 19.67
CA PHE A 9 -36.56 -23.92 20.34
C PHE A 9 -35.16 -24.50 20.12
N LEU A 10 -35.01 -25.84 20.15
CA LEU A 10 -33.73 -26.48 19.91
C LEU A 10 -33.25 -26.30 18.46
N ALA A 11 -34.17 -26.42 17.50
CA ALA A 11 -33.87 -26.14 16.08
C ALA A 11 -33.46 -24.68 15.88
N GLN A 12 -34.19 -23.74 16.48
CA GLN A 12 -33.88 -22.31 16.42
C GLN A 12 -32.51 -22.00 17.05
N GLN A 13 -32.18 -22.60 18.19
CA GLN A 13 -30.86 -22.44 18.80
C GLN A 13 -29.75 -22.97 17.88
N GLN A 14 -29.98 -24.12 17.24
CA GLN A 14 -29.03 -24.72 16.32
C GLN A 14 -28.81 -23.86 15.07
N GLU A 15 -29.86 -23.28 14.50
CA GLU A 15 -29.78 -22.35 13.36
C GLU A 15 -29.04 -21.06 13.74
N ALA A 16 -29.38 -20.44 14.87
CA ALA A 16 -28.69 -19.23 15.34
C ALA A 16 -27.18 -19.46 15.54
N HIS A 17 -26.81 -20.62 16.10
CA HIS A 17 -25.40 -20.99 16.26
C HIS A 17 -24.70 -21.19 14.91
N LYS A 18 -25.38 -21.80 13.93
CA LYS A 18 -24.84 -21.98 12.58
C LYS A 18 -24.63 -20.64 11.86
N GLU A 19 -25.59 -19.72 11.96
CA GLU A 19 -25.48 -18.38 11.40
C GLU A 19 -24.30 -17.60 12.02
N GLN A 20 -24.09 -17.73 13.33
CA GLN A 20 -22.96 -17.11 14.01
C GLN A 20 -21.61 -17.62 13.46
N LEU A 21 -21.49 -18.92 13.18
CA LEU A 21 -20.29 -19.50 12.58
C LEU A 21 -20.05 -18.99 11.15
N LEU A 22 -21.11 -18.89 10.34
CA LEU A 22 -21.02 -18.35 8.98
C LEU A 22 -20.62 -16.87 8.98
N PHE A 23 -21.19 -16.07 9.89
CA PHE A 23 -20.80 -14.68 10.04
C PHE A 23 -19.33 -14.54 10.41
N LEU A 24 -18.85 -15.35 11.36
CA LEU A 24 -17.44 -15.36 11.76
C LEU A 24 -16.51 -15.80 10.61
N GLN A 25 -16.94 -16.77 9.80
CA GLN A 25 -16.21 -17.18 8.60
C GLN A 25 -16.10 -16.02 7.60
N GLN A 26 -17.23 -15.37 7.28
CA GLN A 26 -17.25 -14.26 6.34
C GLN A 26 -16.40 -13.07 6.81
N GLN A 27 -16.39 -12.78 8.12
CA GLN A 27 -15.51 -11.76 8.69
C GLN A 27 -14.02 -12.11 8.50
N GLN A 28 -13.63 -13.39 8.67
CA GLN A 28 -12.25 -13.82 8.41
C GLN A 28 -11.87 -13.69 6.94
N GLU A 29 -12.76 -14.03 6.01
CA GLU A 29 -12.52 -13.88 4.57
C GLU A 29 -12.33 -12.41 4.18
N MET A 30 -13.18 -11.51 4.68
CA MET A 30 -13.07 -10.08 4.46
C MET A 30 -11.74 -9.52 4.98
N LEU A 31 -11.32 -9.95 6.18
CA LEU A 31 -10.04 -9.54 6.76
C LEU A 31 -8.86 -10.03 5.92
N LEU A 32 -8.90 -11.28 5.44
CA LEU A 32 -7.84 -11.84 4.60
C LEU A 32 -7.72 -11.08 3.28
N GLU A 33 -8.84 -10.78 2.62
CA GLU A 33 -8.86 -9.99 1.38
C GLU A 33 -8.26 -8.60 1.59
N THR A 34 -8.64 -7.93 2.69
CA THR A 34 -8.12 -6.61 3.04
C THR A 34 -6.61 -6.64 3.30
N ILE A 35 -6.13 -7.66 4.01
CA ILE A 35 -4.70 -7.83 4.29
C ILE A 35 -3.93 -8.10 2.99
N LEU A 36 -4.40 -9.00 2.13
CA LEU A 36 -3.75 -9.32 0.86
C LEU A 36 -3.66 -8.09 -0.06
N LYS A 37 -4.73 -7.31 -0.16
CA LYS A 37 -4.75 -6.06 -0.94
C LYS A 37 -3.75 -5.04 -0.41
N LYS A 38 -3.62 -4.93 0.92
CA LYS A 38 -2.68 -4.00 1.57
C LYS A 38 -1.23 -4.45 1.41
N ILE A 39 -0.95 -5.75 1.55
CA ILE A 39 0.40 -6.30 1.40
C ILE A 39 0.89 -6.13 -0.04
N GLY A 40 0.08 -6.51 -1.04
CA GLY A 40 0.46 -6.35 -2.46
C GLY A 40 0.79 -4.89 -2.80
N SER A 41 -0.05 -3.96 -2.35
CA SER A 41 0.19 -2.53 -2.57
C SER A 41 1.46 -2.02 -1.87
N GLN A 42 1.81 -2.53 -0.68
CA GLN A 42 3.03 -2.11 0.04
C GLN A 42 4.31 -2.70 -0.55
N SER A 43 4.30 -3.96 -0.98
CA SER A 43 5.46 -4.60 -1.62
C SER A 43 5.81 -3.93 -2.94
N ASP A 44 4.80 -3.54 -3.71
CA ASP A 44 5.02 -2.84 -4.97
C ASP A 44 5.62 -1.45 -4.70
N HIS A 45 5.11 -0.75 -3.70
CA HIS A 45 5.62 0.57 -3.32
C HIS A 45 7.10 0.53 -2.90
N THR A 46 7.51 -0.41 -2.07
CA THR A 46 8.92 -0.54 -1.62
C THR A 46 9.85 -0.94 -2.77
N ASN A 47 9.42 -1.88 -3.63
CA ASN A 47 10.18 -2.28 -4.80
C ASN A 47 10.39 -1.11 -5.78
N THR A 48 9.36 -0.29 -5.97
CA THR A 48 9.41 0.91 -6.80
C THR A 48 10.45 1.89 -6.30
N ILE A 49 10.38 2.23 -5.00
CA ILE A 49 11.29 3.18 -4.38
C ILE A 49 12.73 2.66 -4.40
N ASN A 50 12.95 1.36 -4.18
CA ASN A 50 14.28 0.75 -4.28
C ASN A 50 14.85 0.82 -5.69
N SER A 51 14.02 0.56 -6.71
CA SER A 51 14.41 0.66 -8.12
C SER A 51 14.77 2.10 -8.52
N LEU A 52 13.98 3.07 -8.10
CA LEU A 52 14.28 4.49 -8.31
C LEU A 52 15.55 4.90 -7.57
N ASN A 53 15.78 4.37 -6.36
CA ASN A 53 16.96 4.67 -5.57
C ASN A 53 18.27 4.25 -6.26
N GLY A 54 18.28 3.12 -6.96
CA GLY A 54 19.46 2.64 -7.68
C GLY A 54 19.74 3.39 -8.99
N ARG A 55 18.74 4.05 -9.58
CA ARG A 55 18.86 4.73 -10.88
C ARG A 55 19.05 6.24 -10.79
N ILE A 56 18.56 6.85 -9.72
CA ILE A 56 18.57 8.29 -9.54
C ILE A 56 19.64 8.66 -8.52
N SER A 57 20.71 9.31 -8.98
CA SER A 57 21.76 9.85 -8.11
C SER A 57 21.23 11.00 -7.26
N THR A 58 21.84 11.24 -6.10
CA THR A 58 21.53 12.41 -5.27
C THR A 58 21.83 13.71 -6.01
N PHE A 59 21.03 14.73 -5.73
CA PHE A 59 21.23 16.08 -6.22
C PHE A 59 22.21 16.82 -5.31
N SER A 60 23.26 17.37 -5.90
CA SER A 60 24.16 18.34 -5.26
C SER A 60 24.20 19.59 -6.13
N TYR A 61 24.07 20.75 -5.50
CA TYR A 61 24.10 22.02 -6.21
C TYR A 61 25.54 22.41 -6.53
N ASN A 62 25.81 22.72 -7.80
CA ASN A 62 27.10 23.27 -8.23
C ASN A 62 26.87 24.42 -9.22
N SER A 63 27.22 25.63 -8.80
CA SER A 63 27.04 26.85 -9.61
C SER A 63 28.02 26.99 -10.77
N GLU A 64 29.20 26.37 -10.68
CA GLU A 64 30.25 26.47 -11.73
C GLU A 64 29.92 25.56 -12.91
N ASP A 65 29.39 24.36 -12.65
CA ASP A 65 28.98 23.39 -13.67
C ASP A 65 27.52 23.59 -14.15
N GLY A 66 26.80 24.54 -13.57
CA GLY A 66 25.39 24.79 -13.87
C GLY A 66 24.47 23.64 -13.45
N GLU A 67 24.87 22.86 -12.44
CA GLU A 67 24.08 21.77 -11.87
C GLU A 67 22.99 22.34 -10.96
N THR A 68 21.86 22.70 -11.58
CA THR A 68 20.65 23.14 -10.89
C THR A 68 19.68 21.98 -10.66
N PHE A 69 18.72 22.18 -9.76
CA PHE A 69 17.67 21.19 -9.53
C PHE A 69 16.87 20.89 -10.81
N ASP A 70 16.51 21.91 -11.60
CA ASP A 70 15.81 21.73 -12.88
C ASP A 70 16.58 20.84 -13.86
N ARG A 71 17.90 21.02 -13.95
CA ARG A 71 18.76 20.22 -14.84
C ARG A 71 18.89 18.78 -14.37
N TRP A 72 18.98 18.56 -13.06
CA TRP A 72 19.00 17.23 -12.46
C TRP A 72 17.63 16.54 -12.60
N TYR A 73 16.55 17.23 -12.29
CA TYR A 73 15.20 16.70 -12.40
C TYR A 73 14.87 16.36 -13.86
N GLY A 74 15.20 17.24 -14.82
CA GLY A 74 15.01 16.97 -16.24
C GLY A 74 15.73 15.72 -16.76
N ARG A 75 16.85 15.29 -16.14
CA ARG A 75 17.52 14.02 -16.48
C ARG A 75 16.75 12.79 -16.03
N TYR A 76 16.00 12.90 -14.94
CA TYR A 76 15.34 11.77 -14.28
C TYR A 76 13.81 11.86 -14.32
N GLU A 77 13.23 12.92 -14.89
CA GLU A 77 11.80 13.15 -14.94
C GLU A 77 11.06 11.96 -15.58
N ASP A 78 11.57 11.47 -16.71
CA ASP A 78 11.00 10.32 -17.41
C ASP A 78 11.08 9.04 -16.57
N VAL A 79 12.23 8.79 -15.94
CA VAL A 79 12.44 7.66 -15.02
C VAL A 79 11.44 7.70 -13.86
N ILE A 80 11.23 8.88 -13.25
CA ILE A 80 10.26 9.04 -12.16
C ILE A 80 8.82 8.83 -12.64
N LYS A 81 8.48 9.28 -13.86
CA LYS A 81 7.14 9.13 -14.44
C LYS A 81 6.84 7.67 -14.81
N VAL A 82 7.76 7.00 -15.47
CA VAL A 82 7.58 5.63 -15.95
C VAL A 82 7.69 4.63 -14.81
N ASP A 83 8.78 4.70 -14.04
CA ASP A 83 9.05 3.69 -13.01
C ASP A 83 8.31 3.98 -11.72
N GLY A 84 8.03 5.24 -11.43
CA GLY A 84 7.20 5.68 -10.32
C GLY A 84 5.70 5.73 -10.64
N ALA A 85 5.23 5.14 -11.74
CA ALA A 85 3.84 5.26 -12.19
C ALA A 85 2.81 4.86 -11.12
N GLN A 86 3.11 3.84 -10.32
CA GLN A 86 2.29 3.37 -9.19
C GLN A 86 2.36 4.23 -7.93
N LEU A 87 3.26 5.22 -7.87
CA LEU A 87 3.37 6.14 -6.74
C LEU A 87 2.41 7.32 -6.95
N ASP A 88 1.68 7.69 -5.89
CA ASP A 88 0.97 8.96 -5.85
C ASP A 88 1.96 10.13 -5.77
N ASP A 89 1.48 11.34 -6.09
CA ASP A 89 2.32 12.53 -6.17
C ASP A 89 2.99 12.89 -4.84
N ALA A 90 2.34 12.62 -3.70
CA ALA A 90 2.94 12.87 -2.40
C ALA A 90 4.11 11.89 -2.13
N SER A 91 3.97 10.63 -2.55
CA SER A 91 5.05 9.63 -2.46
C SER A 91 6.23 9.97 -3.38
N LYS A 92 5.96 10.45 -4.61
CA LYS A 92 7.00 10.94 -5.53
C LYS A 92 7.72 12.17 -4.97
N ALA A 93 6.99 13.13 -4.41
CA ALA A 93 7.57 14.31 -3.78
C ALA A 93 8.46 13.94 -2.58
N ARG A 94 8.01 13.02 -1.72
CA ARG A 94 8.82 12.50 -0.60
C ARG A 94 10.09 11.84 -1.10
N PHE A 95 10.01 11.02 -2.14
CA PHE A 95 11.18 10.40 -2.76
C PHE A 95 12.19 11.44 -3.27
N LEU A 96 11.73 12.48 -3.98
CA LEU A 96 12.58 13.56 -4.46
C LEU A 96 13.34 14.25 -3.31
N VAL A 97 12.66 14.53 -2.20
CA VAL A 97 13.29 15.11 -1.00
C VAL A 97 14.40 14.20 -0.44
N THR A 98 14.24 12.87 -0.49
CA THR A 98 15.32 11.95 -0.06
C THR A 98 16.55 11.96 -0.96
N LYS A 99 16.43 12.49 -2.18
CA LYS A 99 17.53 12.61 -3.13
C LYS A 99 18.26 13.95 -3.06
N LEU A 100 17.71 14.94 -2.35
CA LEU A 100 18.41 16.18 -2.09
C LEU A 100 19.54 15.91 -1.08
N ASP A 101 20.74 16.41 -1.36
CA ASP A 101 21.85 16.34 -0.41
C ASP A 101 21.47 17.03 0.91
N LYS A 102 21.84 16.40 2.04
CA LYS A 102 21.64 17.00 3.36
C LYS A 102 22.76 18.01 3.58
N HIS A 103 22.51 19.26 3.22
CA HIS A 103 23.31 20.35 3.74
C HIS A 103 22.88 20.58 5.21
N GLU A 104 23.55 19.88 6.13
CA GLU A 104 23.46 20.10 7.59
C GLU A 104 24.53 21.12 8.03
#